data_AF-A0A562LQY2-F1
#
_entry.id   AF-A0A562LQY2-F1
#
_cell.length_a   1.000
_cell.length_b   1.000
_cell.length_c   1.000
_cell.angle_alpha   90.00
_cell.angle_beta   90.00
_cell.angle_gamma   90.00
#
_symmetry.space_group_name_H-M   'P 1'
#
loop_
_entity.id
_entity.type
_entity.pdbx_description
1 polymer ?
#
loop_
_entity_poly.entity_id
_entity_poly.type
_entity_poly.pdbx_seq_one_letter_code
_entity_poly.pdbx_strand_id
1 'polypeptide(L)'
;MAQNNGTSLPEAIGRLIELGLTAHDRRDQQKLRARKMAGDAIDGMGDKATTEDARIARKQDLLNGPEEFDRLRKDRPGTTSRSKT
;
A
#
# COMPACT_ATOMS: atom_id res chain seq x y z
N MET A 1 5.71 10.62 -37.41
CA MET A 1 5.41 11.87 -36.66
C MET A 1 6.25 11.87 -35.39
N ALA A 2 7.36 12.61 -35.36
CA ALA A 2 8.24 12.69 -34.20
C ALA A 2 8.04 14.05 -33.55
N GLN A 3 7.42 14.11 -32.37
CA GLN A 3 7.34 15.33 -31.59
C GLN A 3 8.59 15.41 -30.70
N ASN A 4 9.58 16.17 -31.14
CA ASN A 4 10.71 16.61 -30.32
C ASN A 4 10.33 17.91 -29.58
N ASN A 5 9.41 17.83 -28.61
CA ASN A 5 9.26 18.94 -27.67
C ASN A 5 10.50 18.98 -26.77
N GLY A 6 11.52 19.71 -27.23
CA GLY A 6 12.74 19.98 -26.48
C GLY A 6 12.43 20.84 -25.27
N THR A 7 11.93 20.21 -24.20
CA THR A 7 11.87 20.88 -22.90
C THR A 7 13.28 21.22 -22.48
N SER A 8 13.49 22.48 -22.11
CA SER A 8 14.76 22.94 -21.57
C SER A 8 15.18 22.04 -20.40
N LEU A 9 16.49 21.89 -20.15
CA LEU A 9 16.97 21.07 -19.04
C LEU A 9 16.29 21.43 -17.70
N PRO A 10 16.09 22.71 -17.34
CA PRO A 10 15.34 23.08 -16.13
C PRO A 10 13.89 22.58 -16.13
N GLU A 11 13.20 22.64 -17.27
CA GLU A 11 11.81 22.18 -17.38
C GLU A 11 11.72 20.66 -17.29
N ALA A 12 12.66 19.93 -17.90
CA ALA A 12 12.75 18.48 -17.78
C ALA A 12 13.01 18.04 -16.33
N ILE A 13 13.90 18.74 -15.62
CA ILE A 13 14.16 18.51 -14.20
C ILE A 13 12.91 18.81 -13.36
N GLY A 14 12.22 19.92 -13.63
CA GLY A 14 10.97 20.28 -12.95
C GLY A 14 9.91 19.18 -13.07
N ARG A 15 9.68 18.68 -14.29
CA ARG A 15 8.72 17.59 -14.53
C ARG A 15 9.13 16.29 -13.84
N LEU A 16 10.42 15.96 -13.82
CA LEU A 16 10.91 14.75 -13.15
C LEU A 16 10.66 14.82 -11.64
N ILE A 17 10.90 15.97 -11.01
CA ILE A 17 10.64 16.19 -9.59
C ILE A 17 9.15 16.06 -9.30
N GLU A 18 8.29 16.72 -10.09
CA GLU A 18 6.84 16.66 -9.93
C GLU A 18 6.30 15.22 -10.06
N LEU A 19 6.78 14.47 -11.06
CA LEU A 19 6.47 13.05 -11.21
C LEU A 19 6.96 12.22 -10.03
N GLY A 20 8.17 12.48 -9.53
CA GLY A 20 8.73 11.79 -8.37
C GLY A 20 7.92 12.01 -7.09
N LEU A 21 7.47 13.25 -6.86
CA LEU A 21 6.65 13.62 -5.69
C LEU A 21 5.26 12.98 -5.79
N THR A 22 4.58 13.11 -6.93
CA THR A 22 3.21 12.57 -7.11
C THR A 22 3.17 11.04 -7.20
N ALA A 23 4.28 10.38 -7.57
CA ALA A 23 4.36 8.92 -7.63
C ALA A 23 4.28 8.25 -6.24
N HIS A 24 4.66 8.94 -5.16
CA HIS A 24 4.51 8.39 -3.80
C HIS A 24 3.04 8.33 -3.40
N ASP A 25 2.32 9.44 -3.53
CA ASP A 25 0.90 9.55 -3.19
C ASP A 25 0.04 8.52 -3.93
N ARG A 26 0.31 8.32 -5.22
CA ARG A 26 -0.41 7.33 -6.03
C ARG A 26 -0.21 5.90 -5.53
N ARG A 27 1.00 5.53 -5.10
CA ARG A 27 1.29 4.18 -4.58
C ARG A 27 0.56 3.94 -3.27
N ASP A 28 0.52 4.92 -2.39
CA ASP A 28 -0.15 4.80 -1.09
C ASP A 28 -1.68 4.73 -1.25
N GLN A 29 -2.24 5.53 -2.16
CA GLN A 29 -3.66 5.43 -2.53
C GLN A 29 -3.99 4.05 -3.11
N GLN A 30 -3.14 3.49 -3.97
CA GLN A 30 -3.34 2.16 -4.54
C GLN A 30 -3.30 1.08 -3.46
N LYS A 31 -2.34 1.15 -2.52
CA LYS A 31 -2.28 0.25 -1.36
C LYS A 31 -3.54 0.32 -0.51
N LEU A 32 -4.03 1.53 -0.21
CA LEU A 32 -5.26 1.71 0.57
C LEU A 32 -6.47 1.11 -0.14
N ARG A 33 -6.60 1.34 -1.46
CA ARG A 33 -7.67 0.75 -2.28
C ARG A 33 -7.61 -0.78 -2.28
N ALA A 34 -6.44 -1.37 -2.43
CA ALA A 34 -6.26 -2.81 -2.39
C ALA A 34 -6.68 -3.40 -1.03
N ARG A 35 -6.26 -2.77 0.09
CA ARG A 35 -6.68 -3.18 1.44
C ARG A 35 -8.20 -3.08 1.62
N LYS A 36 -8.83 -2.02 1.10
CA LYS A 36 -10.29 -1.88 1.13
C LYS A 36 -10.98 -3.01 0.36
N MET A 37 -10.56 -3.26 -0.88
CA MET A 37 -11.17 -4.31 -1.72
C MET A 37 -11.02 -5.70 -1.07
N ALA A 38 -9.86 -6.01 -0.49
CA ALA A 38 -9.66 -7.24 0.25
C ALA A 38 -10.57 -7.32 1.49
N GLY A 39 -10.70 -6.21 2.22
CA GLY A 39 -11.59 -6.13 3.38
C GLY A 39 -13.06 -6.38 3.01
N ASP A 40 -13.54 -5.73 1.95
CA ASP A 40 -14.92 -5.90 1.46
C ASP A 40 -15.18 -7.35 1.00
N ALA A 41 -14.19 -8.00 0.38
CA ALA A 41 -14.27 -9.40 -0.02
C ALA A 41 -14.33 -10.35 1.20
N ILE A 42 -13.52 -10.09 2.24
CA ILE A 42 -13.55 -10.87 3.49
C ILE A 42 -14.89 -10.72 4.20
N ASP A 43 -15.47 -9.51 4.22
CA ASP A 43 -16.79 -9.28 4.81
C ASP A 43 -17.87 -10.13 4.12
N GLY A 44 -17.77 -10.29 2.79
CA GLY A 44 -18.67 -11.13 2.01
C GLY A 44 -18.52 -12.64 2.29
N MET A 45 -17.34 -13.09 2.72
CA MET A 45 -17.04 -14.49 3.07
C MET A 45 -17.23 -14.80 4.56
N GLY A 46 -17.41 -13.78 5.40
CA GLY A 46 -17.50 -13.93 6.85
C GLY A 46 -18.73 -14.72 7.30
N ASP A 47 -18.52 -15.68 8.18
CA ASP A 47 -19.61 -16.41 8.84
C ASP A 47 -20.45 -15.47 9.70
N LYS A 48 -21.71 -15.26 9.31
CA LYS A 48 -22.68 -14.39 9.99
C LYS A 48 -23.15 -14.98 11.33
N ALA A 49 -22.92 -16.27 11.59
CA ALA A 49 -23.26 -16.90 12.86
C ALA A 49 -22.24 -16.57 13.98
N THR A 50 -21.06 -16.05 13.62
CA THR A 50 -20.05 -15.58 14.59
C THR A 50 -20.36 -14.16 15.09
N THR A 51 -19.99 -13.86 16.35
CA THR A 51 -20.05 -12.52 16.94
C THR A 51 -19.29 -11.46 16.13
N GLU A 52 -19.77 -10.22 16.14
CA GLU A 52 -19.16 -9.10 15.41
C GLU A 52 -17.66 -8.95 15.71
N ASP A 53 -17.30 -8.94 17.00
CA ASP A 53 -15.92 -8.75 17.45
C ASP A 53 -14.97 -9.82 16.90
N ALA A 54 -15.41 -11.09 16.89
CA ALA A 54 -14.62 -12.19 16.35
C ALA A 54 -14.49 -12.10 14.82
N ARG A 55 -15.49 -11.56 14.12
CA ARG A 55 -15.35 -11.30 12.67
C ARG A 55 -14.37 -10.16 12.41
N ILE A 56 -14.42 -9.08 13.19
CA ILE A 56 -13.50 -7.95 13.08
C ILE A 56 -12.05 -8.39 13.34
N ALA A 57 -11.81 -9.14 14.41
CA ALA A 57 -10.49 -9.66 14.76
C ALA A 57 -9.93 -10.52 13.61
N ARG A 58 -10.68 -11.52 13.16
CA ARG A 58 -10.25 -12.37 12.03
C ARG A 58 -10.00 -11.58 10.75
N LYS A 59 -10.83 -10.57 10.45
CA LYS A 59 -10.61 -9.69 9.29
C LYS A 59 -9.28 -8.94 9.42
N GLN A 60 -8.97 -8.40 10.60
CA GLN A 60 -7.69 -7.73 10.82
C GLN A 60 -6.51 -8.70 10.66
N ASP A 61 -6.62 -9.90 11.21
CA ASP A 61 -5.57 -10.93 11.09
C ASP A 61 -5.32 -11.33 9.64
N LEU A 62 -6.38 -11.49 8.83
CA LEU A 62 -6.26 -11.81 7.40
C LEU A 62 -5.68 -10.64 6.58
N LEU A 63 -6.06 -9.40 6.90
CA LEU A 63 -5.55 -8.22 6.19
C LEU A 63 -4.11 -7.87 6.57
N ASN A 64 -3.71 -8.15 7.81
CA ASN A 64 -2.35 -7.91 8.27
C ASN A 64 -1.44 -9.10 7.96
N GLY A 65 -1.99 -10.31 7.93
CA GLY A 65 -1.24 -11.55 7.85
C GLY A 65 -0.58 -11.93 9.19
N PRO A 66 -0.11 -13.18 9.32
CA PRO A 66 0.56 -13.65 10.53
C PRO A 66 1.92 -12.96 10.72
N GLU A 67 2.32 -12.75 11.97
CA GLU A 67 3.55 -12.04 12.34
C GLU A 67 4.81 -12.75 11.83
N GLU A 68 4.78 -14.08 11.70
CA GLU A 68 5.90 -14.89 11.20
C GLU A 68 6.30 -14.50 9.77
N PHE A 69 5.36 -13.96 8.99
CA PHE A 69 5.58 -13.53 7.61
C PHE A 69 5.92 -12.05 7.49
N ASP A 70 5.96 -11.28 8.59
CA ASP A 70 6.25 -9.84 8.52
C ASP A 70 7.60 -9.56 7.85
N ARG A 71 8.59 -10.44 8.01
CA ARG A 71 9.90 -10.32 7.35
C ARG A 71 9.85 -10.49 5.82
N LEU A 72 8.85 -11.19 5.32
CA LEU A 72 8.65 -11.46 3.89
C LEU A 72 7.75 -10.42 3.22
N ARG A 73 7.07 -9.57 4.00
CA ARG A 73 6.18 -8.53 3.51
C ARG A 73 6.97 -7.41 2.85
N LYS A 74 6.74 -7.22 1.55
CA LYS A 74 7.33 -6.11 0.77
C LYS A 74 6.61 -4.78 0.99
N ASP A 75 5.36 -4.82 1.47
CA ASP A 75 4.51 -3.66 1.67
C ASP A 75 4.79 -2.92 2.99
N ARG A 76 5.42 -3.59 3.96
CA ARG A 76 5.77 -3.07 5.28
C ARG A 76 7.28 -2.80 5.36
N PRO A 77 7.73 -1.65 5.87
CA PRO A 77 9.14 -1.49 6.18
C PRO A 77 9.51 -2.52 7.26
N GLY A 78 10.51 -3.36 6.98
CA GLY A 78 10.95 -4.39 7.92
C GLY A 78 11.27 -3.77 9.28
N THR A 79 10.83 -4.41 10.36
CA THR A 79 11.05 -3.98 11.75
C THR A 79 12.51 -4.04 12.18
N THR A 80 13.43 -4.40 11.28
CA THR A 80 14.88 -4.43 11.52
C THR A 80 15.53 -3.05 11.56
N SER A 81 14.76 -1.95 11.53
CA SER A 81 15.31 -0.59 11.68
C SER A 81 14.91 0.02 13.04
N ARG A 82 15.94 0.25 13.86
CA ARG A 82 15.97 1.02 15.14
C ARG A 82 15.74 0.22 16.44
N SER A 83 16.70 -0.64 16.75
CA SER A 83 17.28 -0.70 18.10
C SER A 83 18.68 -0.07 18.03
N LYS A 84 18.75 1.26 18.09
CA LYS A 84 20.00 1.99 18.35
C LYS A 84 19.84 2.65 19.71
N THR A 85 20.81 2.35 20.56
CA THR A 85 21.06 2.68 21.97
C THR A 85 20.37 3.91 22.52
#